data_AF-A0A843I0K1-F1
#
_entry.id   AF-A0A843I0K1-F1
#
_cell.length_a   1.000
_cell.length_b   1.000
_cell.length_c   1.000
_cell.angle_alpha   90.00
_cell.angle_beta   90.00
_cell.angle_gamma   90.00
#
_symmetry.space_group_name_H-M   'P 1'
#
loop_
_entity.id
_entity.type
_entity.pdbx_description
1 polymer ?
#
loop_
_entity_poly.entity_id
_entity_poly.type
_entity_poly.pdbx_seq_one_letter_code
_entity_poly.pdbx_strand_id
1 'polypeptide(L)' 'MIIMKKILILGAGVGGLTTANRLSSNLSNEIRKGDIKITLLDKREYHFYYPEQIFVAFGL' A
#
# COMPACT_ATOMS: atom_id res chain seq x y z
N MET A 1 21.19 20.76 0.17
CA MET A 1 20.22 20.13 1.09
C MET A 1 19.32 19.23 0.27
N ILE A 2 19.37 17.91 0.45
CA ILE A 2 18.46 16.99 -0.26
C ILE A 2 17.14 17.03 0.50
N ILE A 3 16.06 17.42 -0.18
CA ILE A 3 14.71 17.45 0.42
C ILE A 3 14.14 16.03 0.27
N MET A 4 13.80 15.41 1.39
CA MET A 4 13.11 14.11 1.42
C MET A 4 11.79 14.18 0.65
N LYS A 5 11.60 13.29 -0.32
CA LYS A 5 10.35 13.16 -1.09
C LYS A 5 9.32 12.35 -0.29
N LYS A 6 8.07 12.78 -0.32
CA LYS A 6 6.96 12.11 0.36
C LYS A 6 5.94 11.63 -0.66
N ILE A 7 5.60 10.36 -0.62
CA ILE A 7 4.62 9.72 -1.49
C ILE A 7 3.46 9.26 -0.60
N LEU A 8 2.26 9.79 -0.86
CA LEU A 8 1.02 9.38 -0.20
C LEU A 8 0.17 8.55 -1.17
N ILE A 9 -0.20 7.36 -0.76
CA ILE A 9 -1.10 6.47 -1.50
C ILE A 9 -2.42 6.44 -0.72
N LEU A 10 -3.50 6.89 -1.36
CA LEU A 10 -4.84 6.91 -0.79
C LEU A 10 -5.62 5.67 -1.26
N GLY A 11 -6.03 4.84 -0.29
CA GLY A 11 -6.73 3.58 -0.51
C GLY A 11 -5.80 2.37 -0.47
N ALA A 12 -6.08 1.41 0.42
CA ALA A 12 -5.41 0.13 0.60
C ALA A 12 -6.21 -1.03 -0.02
N GLY A 13 -6.87 -0.77 -1.15
CA GLY A 13 -7.37 -1.82 -2.04
C GLY A 13 -6.23 -2.54 -2.77
N VAL A 14 -6.58 -3.47 -3.66
CA VAL A 14 -5.62 -4.22 -4.49
C VAL A 14 -4.62 -3.29 -5.19
N GLY A 15 -5.10 -2.21 -5.82
CA GLY A 15 -4.24 -1.27 -6.54
C GLY A 15 -3.29 -0.49 -5.63
N GLY A 16 -3.77 -0.02 -4.48
CA GLY A 16 -2.97 0.74 -3.53
C GLY A 16 -1.91 -0.11 -2.83
N LEU A 17 -2.28 -1.31 -2.38
CA LEU A 17 -1.33 -2.27 -1.80
C LEU A 17 -0.28 -2.73 -2.82
N THR A 18 -0.69 -3.00 -4.05
CA THR A 18 0.25 -3.39 -5.12
C THR A 18 1.21 -2.26 -5.46
N THR A 19 0.70 -1.03 -5.56
CA THR A 19 1.52 0.15 -5.82
C THR A 19 2.50 0.40 -4.67
N ALA A 20 2.04 0.34 -3.42
CA ALA A 20 2.87 0.52 -2.24
C ALA A 20 4.02 -0.49 -2.20
N ASN A 21 3.73 -1.78 -2.39
CA ASN A 21 4.73 -2.85 -2.40
C ASN A 21 5.74 -2.71 -3.53
N ARG A 22 5.27 -2.40 -4.75
CA ARG A 22 6.16 -2.21 -5.90
C ARG A 22 7.08 -1.01 -5.72
N LEU A 23 6.53 0.11 -5.24
CA LEU A 23 7.33 1.30 -4.97
C LEU A 23 8.33 1.07 -3.84
N SER A 24 7.94 0.40 -2.74
CA SER A 24 8.86 0.11 -1.64
C SER A 24 9.99 -0.83 -2.05
N SER A 25 9.69 -1.81 -2.92
CA SER A 25 10.70 -2.71 -3.49
C SER A 25 11.67 -1.96 -4.40
N ASN A 26 11.15 -1.20 -5.38
CA ASN A 26 11.95 -0.52 -6.38
C ASN A 26 12.79 0.62 -5.81
N LEU A 27 12.30 1.31 -4.77
CA LEU A 27 12.94 2.46 -4.15
C LEU A 27 13.61 2.12 -2.82
N SER A 28 13.93 0.84 -2.59
CA SER A 28 14.42 0.37 -1.29
C SER A 28 15.73 1.05 -0.86
N ASN A 29 16.59 1.45 -1.81
CA ASN A 29 17.83 2.16 -1.53
C ASN A 29 17.58 3.59 -1.05
N GLU A 30 16.70 4.31 -1.73
CA GLU A 30 16.32 5.69 -1.43
C GLU A 30 15.56 5.78 -0.11
N ILE A 31 14.70 4.79 0.17
CA ILE A 31 14.02 4.65 1.46
C ILE A 31 15.05 4.43 2.57
N ARG A 32 16.03 3.52 2.39
CA ARG A 32 17.10 3.29 3.37
C ARG A 32 17.97 4.53 3.61
N LYS A 33 18.21 5.33 2.58
CA LYS A 33 18.95 6.61 2.68
C LYS A 33 18.14 7.72 3.33
N GLY A 34 16.84 7.54 3.51
CA GLY A 34 15.94 8.57 4.03
C GLY A 34 15.54 9.62 2.98
N ASP A 35 15.85 9.39 1.71
CA ASP A 35 15.51 10.30 0.60
C ASP A 35 14.01 10.24 0.26
N ILE A 36 13.35 9.12 0.57
CA ILE A 36 11.94 8.87 0.26
C ILE A 36 11.19 8.30 1.46
N LYS A 37 9.99 8.83 1.71
CA LYS A 37 9.00 8.25 2.62
C LYS A 37 7.72 7.93 1.87
N ILE A 38 7.28 6.68 1.93
CA ILE A 38 5.99 6.23 1.40
C ILE A 38 5.00 6.08 2.57
N THR A 39 3.77 6.55 2.39
CA THR A 39 2.69 6.39 3.37
C THR A 39 1.46 5.88 2.63
N LEU A 40 0.92 4.75 3.08
CA LEU A 40 -0.36 4.22 2.62
C LEU A 40 -1.42 4.58 3.65
N LEU A 41 -2.52 5.20 3.21
CA LEU A 41 -3.62 5.60 4.08
C LEU A 41 -4.93 5.03 3.54
N ASP A 42 -5.66 4.32 4.39
CA ASP A 42 -7.02 3.86 4.12
C ASP A 42 -7.92 4.16 5.33
N LYS A 43 -9.23 4.13 5.11
CA LYS A 43 -10.26 4.27 6.13
C LYS A 43 -10.46 3.00 6.97
N ARG A 44 -9.96 1.85 6.52
CA ARG A 44 -10.08 0.53 7.17
C ARG A 44 -8.69 -0.05 7.43
N GLU A 45 -8.56 -0.76 8.55
CA GLU A 45 -7.32 -1.47 8.91
C GLU A 45 -7.12 -2.76 8.09
N TYR A 46 -8.21 -3.28 7.49
CA TYR A 46 -8.21 -4.57 6.80
C TYR A 46 -8.54 -4.40 5.32
N HIS A 47 -7.78 -5.09 4.48
CA HIS A 47 -8.10 -5.29 3.08
C HIS A 47 -8.82 -6.63 2.89
N PHE A 48 -10.00 -6.60 2.28
CA PHE A 48 -10.76 -7.80 1.98
C PHE A 48 -10.43 -8.31 0.58
N TYR A 49 -10.19 -9.62 0.46
CA TYR A 49 -10.09 -10.28 -0.83
C TYR A 49 -11.50 -10.57 -1.35
N TYR A 50 -12.00 -9.65 -2.17
CA TYR A 50 -13.37 -9.67 -2.72
C TYR A 50 -13.78 -10.96 -3.46
N PRO A 51 -12.92 -11.67 -4.19
CA PRO A 51 -13.34 -12.87 -4.94
C PRO A 51 -13.95 -13.97 -4.07
N GLU A 52 -13.49 -14.11 -2.82
CA GLU A 52 -13.97 -15.17 -1.91
C GLU A 52 -15.13 -14.71 -1.04
N GLN A 53 -15.46 -13.41 -1.00
CA GLN A 53 -16.57 -12.89 -0.19
C GLN A 53 -17.93 -13.43 -0.60
N ILE A 54 -18.08 -13.92 -1.83
CA ILE A 54 -19.31 -14.58 -2.25
C ILE A 54 -19.58 -15.85 -1.43
N PHE A 55 -18.55 -16.59 -1.01
CA PHE A 55 -18.68 -17.81 -0.21
C PHE A 55 -19.16 -17.52 1.22
N VAL A 56 -18.81 -16.36 1.78
CA VAL A 56 -19.30 -15.90 3.08
C VAL A 56 -20.83 -15.80 3.09
N ALA A 57 -21.44 -15.37 1.98
CA ALA A 57 -22.90 -15.31 1.87
C ALA A 57 -23.56 -16.70 1.87
N PHE A 58 -22.81 -17.74 1.50
CA PHE A 58 -23.24 -19.14 1.55
C PHE A 58 -22.83 -19.85 2.85
N GLY A 59 -22.17 -19.16 3.80
CA GLY A 59 -21.70 -19.74 5.06
C GLY A 59 -20.57 -20.77 4.90
N LEU A 60 -19.80 -20.66 3.82
CA LEU A 60 -18.66 -21.52 3.49
C LEU A 60 -17.34 -20.89 3.92
#